data_AF-A0A952HRX6-F1
#
_entry.id   AF-A0A952HRX6-F1
#
_cell.length_a   1.000
_cell.length_b   1.000
_cell.length_c   1.000
_cell.angle_alpha   90.00
_cell.angle_beta   90.00
_cell.angle_gamma   90.00
#
_symmetry.space_group_name_H-M   'P 1'
#
loop_
_entity.id
_entity.type
_entity.pdbx_description
1 polymer ?
#
loop_
_entity_poly.entity_id
_entity_poly.type
_entity_poly.pdbx_seq_one_letter_code
_entity_poly.pdbx_strand_id
1 'polypeptide(L)'
;EIYQSLGGFMRISQTCPTCGGAGVLQEPCPVCNGRGLVLKKEKVKVRVPPGVDNGSKLRIPGKGHSGRFGGIPGDLWVVVNVKPHPLFERRGDNLYLNVNLAVSEAIAGTELEIPLINGKTEKVKVPSGTQPGDTLRIQGKGMPRLKQSGYGDLILQFNVIIPKIEELSKDSQKCIDFLKKDQKINQRFYQKL
;
A
#
# COMPACT_ATOMS: atom_id res chain seq x y z
N GLU A 1 33.19 -60.18 -33.77
CA GLU A 1 32.55 -61.11 -32.81
C GLU A 1 32.93 -60.61 -31.42
N ILE A 2 32.03 -60.25 -30.50
CA ILE A 2 30.81 -60.90 -30.04
C ILE A 2 29.77 -59.82 -29.70
N TYR A 3 28.56 -60.00 -30.21
CA TYR A 3 27.36 -59.27 -29.83
C TYR A 3 26.70 -60.07 -28.69
N GLN A 4 26.55 -59.49 -27.51
CA GLN A 4 25.70 -60.06 -26.46
C GLN A 4 24.89 -58.93 -25.83
N SER A 5 23.72 -58.68 -26.39
CA SER A 5 22.73 -57.78 -25.84
C SER A 5 21.82 -58.52 -24.86
N LEU A 6 21.33 -57.80 -23.83
CA LEU A 6 20.24 -58.09 -22.88
C LEU A 6 20.61 -58.71 -21.51
N GLY A 7 20.33 -57.95 -20.44
CA GLY A 7 20.00 -58.54 -19.12
C GLY A 7 20.53 -57.86 -17.85
N GLY A 8 20.95 -56.59 -17.86
CA GLY A 8 21.35 -55.91 -16.62
C GLY A 8 20.13 -55.62 -15.74
N PHE A 9 19.94 -56.37 -14.65
CA PHE A 9 18.86 -56.14 -13.69
C PHE A 9 18.95 -54.73 -13.10
N MET A 10 18.10 -53.81 -13.57
CA MET A 10 17.96 -52.48 -12.99
C MET A 10 17.39 -52.63 -11.58
N ARG A 11 18.19 -52.30 -10.56
CA ARG A 11 17.75 -52.27 -9.17
C ARG A 11 16.96 -50.98 -8.92
N ILE A 12 15.64 -51.12 -8.80
CA ILE A 12 14.75 -50.02 -8.46
C ILE A 12 14.49 -50.10 -6.95
N SER A 13 15.00 -49.15 -6.18
CA SER A 13 14.64 -49.02 -4.76
C SER A 13 13.24 -48.42 -4.67
N GLN A 14 12.32 -49.12 -4.03
CA GLN A 14 10.98 -48.63 -3.73
C GLN A 14 10.79 -48.49 -2.21
N THR A 15 9.96 -47.54 -1.80
CA THR A 15 9.58 -47.38 -0.40
C THR A 15 8.94 -48.67 0.11
N CYS A 16 9.40 -49.19 1.26
CA CYS A 16 8.85 -50.40 1.84
C CYS A 16 7.32 -50.24 2.06
N PRO A 17 6.48 -51.12 1.50
CA PRO A 17 5.02 -50.98 1.59
C PRO A 17 4.52 -51.19 3.02
N THR A 18 5.28 -51.89 3.86
CA THR A 18 4.91 -52.21 5.24
C THR A 18 5.14 -51.04 6.20
N CYS A 19 6.26 -50.33 6.08
CA CYS A 19 6.60 -49.23 6.99
C CYS A 19 6.51 -47.84 6.34
N GLY A 20 6.21 -47.75 5.04
CA GLY A 20 6.10 -46.49 4.32
C GLY A 20 7.38 -45.64 4.34
N GLY A 21 8.53 -46.25 4.62
CA GLY A 21 9.82 -45.55 4.77
C GLY A 21 10.16 -45.10 6.19
N ALA A 22 9.32 -45.39 7.20
CA ALA A 22 9.58 -45.03 8.59
C ALA A 22 10.64 -45.90 9.29
N GLY A 23 10.96 -47.08 8.75
CA GLY A 23 11.98 -47.98 9.30
C GLY A 23 11.58 -48.74 10.56
N VAL A 24 10.41 -48.48 11.12
CA VAL A 24 9.86 -49.15 12.31
C VAL A 24 8.37 -49.45 12.13
N LEU A 25 7.91 -50.60 12.62
CA LEU A 25 6.49 -50.89 12.82
C LEU A 25 6.13 -50.48 14.24
N GLN A 26 5.33 -49.41 14.36
CA GLN A 26 4.79 -48.95 15.64
C GLN A 26 3.26 -48.92 15.56
N GLU A 27 2.60 -49.15 16.69
CA GLU A 27 1.15 -48.96 16.79
C GLU A 27 0.81 -47.49 16.46
N PRO A 28 -0.17 -47.24 15.57
CA PRO A 28 -0.48 -45.89 15.14
C PRO A 28 -1.04 -45.08 16.31
N CYS A 29 -0.47 -43.91 16.56
CA CYS A 29 -0.95 -43.00 17.60
C CYS A 29 -2.44 -42.66 17.40
N PRO A 30 -3.29 -42.77 18.44
CA PRO A 30 -4.75 -42.57 18.31
C PRO A 30 -5.16 -41.14 17.97
N VAL A 31 -4.27 -40.15 18.17
CA VAL A 31 -4.54 -38.74 17.90
C VAL A 31 -4.21 -38.35 16.46
N CYS A 32 -3.11 -38.85 15.92
CA CYS A 32 -2.65 -38.51 14.56
C CYS A 32 -2.85 -39.65 13.54
N ASN A 33 -3.24 -40.84 13.98
CA ASN A 33 -3.37 -42.07 13.19
C ASN A 33 -2.10 -42.38 12.37
N GLY A 34 -0.94 -42.31 13.02
CA GLY A 34 0.36 -42.56 12.39
C GLY A 34 0.89 -41.44 11.48
N ARG A 35 0.17 -40.32 11.31
CA ARG A 35 0.61 -39.19 10.46
C ARG A 35 1.79 -38.39 11.03
N GLY A 36 2.08 -38.52 12.32
CA GLY A 36 3.14 -37.77 13.02
C GLY A 36 2.89 -36.27 13.16
N LEU A 37 1.72 -35.78 12.73
CA LEU A 37 1.32 -34.37 12.78
C LEU A 37 -0.14 -34.24 13.20
N VAL A 38 -0.45 -33.21 13.99
CA VAL A 38 -1.81 -32.86 14.41
C VAL A 38 -2.09 -31.40 14.10
N LEU A 39 -3.32 -31.09 13.66
CA LEU A 39 -3.73 -29.71 13.43
C LEU A 39 -3.98 -29.03 14.77
N LYS A 40 -3.29 -27.91 15.01
CA LYS A 40 -3.43 -27.10 16.22
C LYS A 40 -3.78 -25.67 15.85
N LYS A 41 -4.75 -25.10 16.55
CA LYS A 41 -5.03 -23.66 16.46
C LYS A 41 -4.07 -22.92 17.40
N GLU A 42 -3.32 -21.98 16.86
CA GLU A 42 -2.40 -21.13 17.62
C GLU A 42 -2.68 -19.66 17.32
N LYS A 43 -2.61 -18.80 18.34
CA LYS A 43 -2.67 -17.35 18.18
C LYS A 43 -1.25 -16.80 18.10
N VAL A 44 -0.89 -16.19 16.98
CA VAL A 44 0.42 -15.58 16.77
C VAL A 44 0.28 -14.06 16.85
N LYS A 45 1.05 -13.42 17.74
CA LYS A 45 1.13 -11.96 17.81
C LYS A 45 2.09 -11.46 16.74
N VAL A 46 1.60 -10.66 15.82
CA VAL A 46 2.40 -10.06 14.74
C VAL A 46 2.55 -8.57 15.02
N ARG A 47 3.79 -8.11 15.17
CA ARG A 47 4.08 -6.68 15.27
C ARG A 47 4.33 -6.13 13.87
N VAL A 48 3.45 -5.25 13.41
CA VAL A 48 3.62 -4.55 12.15
C VAL A 48 4.42 -3.26 12.42
N PRO A 49 5.66 -3.13 11.92
CA PRO A 49 6.46 -1.93 12.17
C PRO A 49 5.85 -0.72 11.45
N PRO A 50 6.02 0.49 12.00
CA PRO A 50 5.58 1.70 11.32
C PRO A 50 6.31 1.85 9.97
N GLY A 51 5.60 2.37 8.97
CA GLY A 51 6.18 2.64 7.66
C GLY A 51 6.16 1.47 6.68
N VAL A 52 5.69 0.28 7.08
CA VAL A 52 5.52 -0.83 6.13
C VAL A 52 4.65 -0.41 4.96
N ASP A 53 5.06 -0.79 3.76
CA ASP A 53 4.32 -0.50 2.53
C ASP A 53 3.40 -1.66 2.14
N ASN A 54 2.50 -1.41 1.20
CA ASN A 54 1.66 -2.43 0.61
C ASN A 54 2.49 -3.56 -0.01
N GLY A 55 2.12 -4.81 0.24
CA GLY A 55 2.85 -5.99 -0.21
C GLY A 55 4.07 -6.36 0.65
N SER A 56 4.38 -5.61 1.72
CA SER A 56 5.48 -5.94 2.63
C SER A 56 5.31 -7.33 3.23
N LYS A 57 6.39 -8.11 3.24
CA LYS A 57 6.42 -9.48 3.77
C LYS A 57 7.07 -9.51 5.15
N LEU A 58 6.31 -9.88 6.17
CA LEU A 58 6.79 -10.06 7.54
C LEU A 58 7.01 -11.56 7.80
N ARG A 59 8.25 -11.91 8.17
CA ARG A 59 8.64 -13.27 8.53
C ARG A 59 8.46 -13.50 10.02
N ILE A 60 7.78 -14.58 10.37
CA ILE A 60 7.64 -15.04 11.75
C ILE A 60 8.29 -16.42 11.85
N PRO A 61 9.53 -16.49 12.37
CA PRO A 61 10.32 -17.71 12.32
C PRO A 61 9.69 -18.83 13.14
N GLY A 62 9.69 -20.06 12.60
CA GLY A 62 9.24 -21.27 13.29
C GLY A 62 7.72 -21.33 13.55
N LYS A 63 6.92 -20.44 12.95
CA LYS A 63 5.45 -20.43 13.05
C LYS A 63 4.75 -20.98 11.81
N GLY A 64 5.50 -21.58 10.89
CA GLY A 64 4.97 -22.31 9.75
C GLY A 64 4.62 -23.76 10.11
N HIS A 65 4.49 -24.60 9.09
CA HIS A 65 4.18 -26.02 9.28
C HIS A 65 5.31 -26.73 10.03
N SER A 66 4.95 -27.62 10.96
CA SER A 66 5.92 -28.47 11.65
C SER A 66 6.68 -29.35 10.67
N GLY A 67 7.99 -29.50 10.88
CA GLY A 67 8.80 -30.43 10.11
C GLY A 67 8.43 -31.88 10.43
N ARG A 68 8.60 -32.77 9.45
CA ARG A 68 8.48 -34.22 9.64
C ARG A 68 9.82 -34.81 10.07
N PHE A 69 9.80 -35.96 10.75
CA PHE A 69 11.01 -36.72 11.11
C PHE A 69 12.08 -35.91 11.86
N GLY A 70 11.66 -35.04 12.79
CA GLY A 70 12.59 -34.19 13.54
C GLY A 70 13.04 -32.92 12.80
N GLY A 71 12.49 -32.63 11.62
CA GLY A 71 12.75 -31.40 10.89
C GLY A 71 12.29 -30.14 11.63
N ILE A 72 13.00 -29.04 11.40
CA ILE A 72 12.66 -27.73 11.96
C ILE A 72 11.32 -27.25 11.36
N PRO A 73 10.44 -26.61 12.14
CA PRO A 73 9.25 -25.97 11.61
C PRO A 73 9.59 -24.91 10.56
N GLY A 74 8.73 -24.77 9.55
CA GLY A 74 8.81 -23.68 8.59
C GLY A 74 8.46 -22.34 9.21
N ASP A 75 8.41 -21.30 8.37
CA ASP A 75 8.07 -19.94 8.78
C ASP A 75 6.68 -19.53 8.35
N LEU A 76 6.09 -18.61 9.11
CA LEU A 76 4.87 -17.93 8.72
C LEU A 76 5.23 -16.60 8.04
N TRP A 77 4.80 -16.45 6.80
CA TRP A 77 4.91 -15.20 6.06
C TRP A 77 3.57 -14.46 6.08
N VAL A 78 3.59 -13.22 6.55
CA VAL A 78 2.43 -12.34 6.54
C VAL A 78 2.67 -11.27 5.48
N VAL A 79 1.76 -11.17 4.52
CA VAL A 79 1.77 -10.11 3.49
C VAL A 79 0.83 -9.00 3.95
N VAL A 80 1.38 -7.79 4.08
CA VAL A 80 0.61 -6.61 4.47
C VAL A 80 -0.16 -6.11 3.25
N ASN A 81 -1.48 -5.94 3.38
CA ASN A 81 -2.30 -5.26 2.40
C ASN A 81 -2.83 -3.95 3.01
N VAL A 82 -2.43 -2.81 2.45
CA VAL A 82 -2.84 -1.49 2.94
C VAL A 82 -4.17 -1.12 2.29
N LYS A 83 -5.17 -0.81 3.12
CA LYS A 83 -6.47 -0.36 2.63
C LYS A 83 -6.35 1.05 2.02
N PRO A 84 -6.98 1.31 0.87
CA PRO A 84 -7.10 2.66 0.33
C PRO A 84 -7.73 3.61 1.36
N HIS A 85 -7.22 4.83 1.45
CA HIS A 85 -7.76 5.87 2.32
C HIS A 85 -8.62 6.85 1.48
N PRO A 86 -9.77 7.32 1.99
CA PRO A 86 -10.66 8.19 1.20
C PRO A 86 -10.04 9.55 0.85
N LEU A 87 -9.14 10.06 1.69
CA LEU A 87 -8.53 11.39 1.51
C LEU A 87 -7.07 11.36 1.05
N PHE A 88 -6.34 10.29 1.39
CA PHE A 88 -4.89 10.27 1.25
C PHE A 88 -4.48 9.20 0.25
N GLU A 89 -3.60 9.59 -0.67
CA GLU A 89 -2.89 8.65 -1.53
C GLU A 89 -1.45 8.53 -1.03
N ARG A 90 -1.02 7.31 -0.71
CA ARG A 90 0.36 7.04 -0.30
C ARG A 90 1.20 6.72 -1.54
N ARG A 91 2.32 7.43 -1.71
CA ARG A 91 3.35 7.09 -2.70
C ARG A 91 4.70 7.03 -2.01
N GLY A 92 5.18 5.80 -1.77
CA GLY A 92 6.37 5.57 -0.95
C GLY A 92 6.16 6.07 0.48
N ASP A 93 7.04 6.97 0.94
CA ASP A 93 6.94 7.57 2.28
C ASP A 93 6.11 8.87 2.29
N ASN A 94 5.69 9.37 1.13
CA ASN A 94 4.94 10.61 1.03
C ASN A 94 3.44 10.36 0.97
N LEU A 95 2.67 11.33 1.47
CA LEU A 95 1.22 11.37 1.37
C LEU A 95 0.81 12.49 0.43
N TYR A 96 -0.21 12.21 -0.38
CA TYR A 96 -0.82 13.18 -1.28
C TYR A 96 -2.26 13.43 -0.82
N LEU A 97 -2.63 14.70 -0.74
CA LEU A 97 -3.98 15.15 -0.40
C LEU A 97 -4.45 16.14 -1.47
N ASN A 98 -5.58 15.83 -2.09
CA ASN A 98 -6.21 16.75 -3.03
C ASN A 98 -7.02 17.79 -2.25
N VAL A 99 -6.72 19.06 -2.48
CA VAL A 99 -7.39 20.20 -1.83
C VAL A 99 -8.14 20.98 -2.89
N ASN A 100 -9.45 21.04 -2.74
CA ASN A 100 -10.31 21.81 -3.64
C ASN A 100 -10.44 23.24 -3.10
N LEU A 101 -10.10 24.21 -3.94
CA LEU A 101 -10.18 25.64 -3.66
C LEU A 101 -11.32 26.28 -4.46
N ALA A 102 -11.98 27.26 -3.87
CA ALA A 102 -12.82 28.17 -4.64
C ALA A 102 -11.96 29.08 -5.53
N VAL A 103 -12.55 29.58 -6.63
CA VAL A 103 -11.86 30.53 -7.52
C VAL A 103 -11.38 31.77 -6.76
N SER A 104 -12.18 32.29 -5.83
CA SER A 104 -11.82 33.45 -5.00
C SER A 104 -10.59 33.16 -4.12
N GLU A 105 -10.54 31.99 -3.49
CA GLU A 105 -9.43 31.55 -2.64
C GLU A 105 -8.15 31.32 -3.44
N ALA A 106 -8.27 30.74 -4.63
CA ALA A 106 -7.14 30.54 -5.53
C ALA A 106 -6.54 31.90 -5.99
N ILE A 107 -7.39 32.89 -6.29
CA ILE A 107 -6.96 34.22 -6.71
C ILE A 107 -6.35 35.01 -5.55
N ALA A 108 -7.07 35.12 -4.43
CA ALA A 108 -6.69 35.99 -3.31
C ALA A 108 -5.69 35.34 -2.34
N GLY A 109 -5.53 34.02 -2.39
CA GLY A 109 -4.89 33.24 -1.34
C GLY A 109 -5.85 33.00 -0.18
N THR A 110 -5.54 32.00 0.65
CA THR A 110 -6.36 31.64 1.81
C THR A 110 -5.52 30.92 2.86
N GLU A 111 -6.05 30.77 4.07
CA GLU A 111 -5.50 29.88 5.09
C GLU A 111 -6.51 28.76 5.35
N LEU A 112 -6.04 27.52 5.25
CA LEU A 112 -6.87 26.32 5.39
C LEU A 112 -6.36 25.43 6.51
N GLU A 113 -7.28 24.75 7.19
CA GLU A 113 -6.95 23.65 8.09
C GLU A 113 -7.07 22.31 7.37
N ILE A 114 -5.96 21.62 7.21
CA ILE A 114 -5.91 20.31 6.56
C ILE A 114 -5.86 19.18 7.60
N PRO A 115 -6.48 18.03 7.33
CA PRO A 115 -6.32 16.85 8.18
C PRO A 115 -4.94 16.21 7.98
N LEU A 116 -4.42 15.60 9.04
CA LEU A 116 -3.23 14.75 9.01
C LEU A 116 -3.60 13.28 9.25
N ILE A 117 -2.74 12.37 8.83
CA ILE A 117 -2.96 10.91 8.98
C ILE A 117 -3.07 10.45 10.45
N ASN A 118 -2.55 11.24 11.39
CA ASN A 118 -2.59 10.97 12.82
C ASN A 118 -3.86 11.51 13.52
N GLY A 119 -4.85 12.02 12.76
CA GLY A 119 -6.05 12.69 13.30
C GLY A 119 -5.83 14.15 13.70
N LYS A 120 -4.60 14.63 13.54
CA LYS A 120 -4.13 16.04 13.61
C LYS A 120 -4.91 16.95 12.64
N THR A 121 -4.96 18.25 12.91
CA THR A 121 -5.12 19.27 11.86
C THR A 121 -3.89 20.18 11.81
N GLU A 122 -3.63 20.77 10.65
CA GLU A 122 -2.53 21.71 10.45
C GLU A 122 -3.00 22.89 9.61
N LYS A 123 -2.62 24.10 10.05
CA LYS A 123 -2.92 25.34 9.33
C LYS A 123 -1.90 25.54 8.22
N VAL A 124 -2.40 25.79 7.01
CA VAL A 124 -1.59 25.93 5.81
C VAL A 124 -2.02 27.17 5.06
N LYS A 125 -1.04 28.01 4.73
CA LYS A 125 -1.25 29.21 3.92
C LYS A 125 -1.10 28.88 2.44
N VAL A 126 -2.18 29.08 1.70
CA VAL A 126 -2.22 28.96 0.25
C VAL A 126 -1.87 30.32 -0.36
N PRO A 127 -0.85 30.40 -1.24
CA PRO A 127 -0.46 31.65 -1.86
C PRO A 127 -1.55 32.16 -2.82
N SER A 128 -1.60 33.48 -3.02
CA SER A 128 -2.44 34.09 -4.05
C SER A 128 -1.98 33.69 -5.45
N GLY A 129 -2.94 33.58 -6.37
CA GLY A 129 -2.68 33.15 -7.75
C GLY A 129 -2.39 31.65 -7.91
N THR A 130 -2.75 30.82 -6.94
CA THR A 130 -2.59 29.35 -7.02
C THR A 130 -3.36 28.80 -8.24
N GLN A 131 -2.69 27.98 -9.04
CA GLN A 131 -3.26 27.36 -10.24
C GLN A 131 -3.68 25.91 -9.99
N PRO A 132 -4.63 25.37 -10.77
CA PRO A 132 -4.93 23.93 -10.76
C PRO A 132 -3.67 23.10 -11.06
N GLY A 133 -3.43 22.08 -10.23
CA GLY A 133 -2.27 21.20 -10.35
C GLY A 133 -1.05 21.67 -9.57
N ASP A 134 -1.02 22.92 -9.07
CA ASP A 134 0.03 23.40 -8.19
C ASP A 134 0.11 22.52 -6.93
N THR A 135 1.34 22.33 -6.45
CA THR A 135 1.60 21.53 -5.27
C THR A 135 2.26 22.32 -4.16
N LEU A 136 1.80 22.12 -2.93
CA LEU A 136 2.44 22.66 -1.74
C LEU A 136 2.94 21.52 -0.85
N ARG A 137 4.23 21.56 -0.52
CA ARG A 137 4.88 20.52 0.28
C ARG A 137 5.01 20.93 1.73
N ILE A 138 4.54 20.07 2.62
CA ILE A 138 4.64 20.22 4.07
C ILE A 138 5.60 19.14 4.59
N GLN A 139 6.75 19.59 5.06
CA GLN A 139 7.86 18.70 5.41
C GLN A 139 7.56 17.88 6.66
N GLY A 140 7.89 16.58 6.63
CA GLY A 140 7.81 15.70 7.79
C GLY A 140 6.39 15.31 8.24
N LYS A 141 5.38 15.56 7.40
CA LYS A 141 3.96 15.24 7.67
C LYS A 141 3.42 14.04 6.86
N GLY A 142 4.30 13.29 6.23
CA GLY A 142 4.00 12.05 5.50
C GLY A 142 4.04 10.81 6.39
N MET A 143 4.40 9.67 5.79
CA MET A 143 4.51 8.39 6.47
C MET A 143 5.87 8.21 7.17
N PRO A 144 5.93 7.50 8.30
CA PRO A 144 7.20 7.15 8.93
C PRO A 144 8.05 6.28 7.99
N ARG A 145 9.36 6.51 7.96
CA ARG A 145 10.27 5.74 7.10
C ARG A 145 10.58 4.39 7.72
N LEU A 146 10.49 3.32 6.94
CA LEU A 146 10.82 1.98 7.42
C LEU A 146 12.32 1.85 7.70
N LYS A 147 12.70 1.41 8.91
CA LYS A 147 14.10 1.24 9.37
C LYS A 147 14.95 2.52 9.40
N GLN A 148 14.34 3.70 9.26
CA GLN A 148 15.04 4.97 9.35
C GLN A 148 14.31 5.89 10.34
N SER A 149 15.03 6.88 10.87
CA SER A 149 14.40 7.95 11.63
C SER A 149 13.72 8.94 10.67
N GLY A 150 12.61 9.53 11.11
CA GLY A 150 11.91 10.57 10.39
C GLY A 150 10.70 10.11 9.58
N TYR A 151 10.14 11.08 8.86
CA TYR A 151 8.90 10.97 8.12
C TYR A 151 9.12 11.44 6.69
N GLY A 152 8.29 10.97 5.75
CA GLY A 152 8.12 11.62 4.46
C GLY A 152 7.33 12.92 4.58
N ASP A 153 6.95 13.46 3.44
CA ASP A 153 6.27 14.75 3.33
C ASP A 153 4.79 14.56 3.00
N LEU A 154 3.98 15.57 3.34
CA LEU A 154 2.62 15.71 2.85
C LEU A 154 2.62 16.69 1.68
N ILE A 155 2.15 16.24 0.52
CA ILE A 155 2.01 17.05 -0.69
C ILE A 155 0.54 17.35 -0.89
N LEU A 156 0.20 18.62 -0.79
CA LEU A 156 -1.11 19.11 -1.19
C LEU A 156 -1.09 19.34 -2.70
N GLN A 157 -2.07 18.79 -3.40
CA GLN A 157 -2.32 19.11 -4.80
C GLN A 157 -3.61 19.94 -4.87
N PHE A 158 -3.52 21.15 -5.41
CA PHE A 158 -4.66 22.04 -5.48
C PHE A 158 -5.47 21.82 -6.75
N ASN A 159 -6.77 21.74 -6.59
CA ASN A 159 -7.74 21.82 -7.69
C ASN A 159 -8.60 23.05 -7.46
N VAL A 160 -8.95 23.77 -8.52
CA VAL A 160 -9.85 24.93 -8.41
C VAL A 160 -11.22 24.51 -8.91
N ILE A 161 -12.23 24.58 -8.04
CA ILE A 161 -13.62 24.34 -8.41
C ILE A 161 -14.20 25.64 -8.97
N ILE A 162 -14.58 25.58 -10.24
CA ILE A 162 -15.27 26.68 -10.91
C ILE A 162 -16.79 26.48 -10.69
N PRO A 163 -17.47 27.38 -9.97
CA PRO A 163 -18.91 27.27 -9.73
C PRO A 163 -19.69 27.49 -11.02
N LYS A 164 -20.92 26.96 -11.09
CA LYS A 164 -21.81 27.26 -12.21
C LYS A 164 -22.32 28.69 -12.09
N ILE A 165 -22.50 29.37 -13.22
CA ILE A 165 -22.96 30.77 -13.23
C ILE A 165 -24.32 30.94 -12.54
N GLU A 166 -25.17 29.92 -12.62
CA GLU A 166 -26.51 29.85 -12.02
C GLU A 166 -26.48 29.81 -10.48
N GLU A 167 -25.39 29.33 -9.88
CA GLU A 167 -25.19 29.24 -8.43
C GLU A 167 -24.72 30.57 -7.83
N LEU A 168 -24.37 31.55 -8.68
CA LEU A 168 -23.81 32.84 -8.28
C LEU A 168 -24.87 33.93 -8.22
N SER A 169 -24.70 34.87 -7.28
CA SER A 169 -25.55 36.06 -7.18
C SER A 169 -25.39 36.97 -8.40
N LYS A 170 -26.43 37.77 -8.71
CA LYS A 170 -26.40 38.74 -9.82
C LYS A 170 -25.20 39.70 -9.73
N ASP A 171 -24.79 40.07 -8.52
CA ASP A 171 -23.65 40.96 -8.33
C ASP A 171 -22.31 40.25 -8.57
N SER A 172 -22.19 38.98 -8.16
CA SER A 172 -21.00 38.16 -8.49
C SER A 172 -20.86 37.95 -10.01
N GLN A 173 -21.98 37.75 -10.71
CA GLN A 173 -21.99 37.63 -12.17
C GLN A 173 -21.49 38.92 -12.84
N LYS A 174 -21.95 40.09 -12.37
CA LYS A 174 -21.43 41.38 -12.87
C LYS A 174 -19.93 41.52 -12.63
N CYS A 175 -19.42 41.15 -11.45
CA CYS A 175 -17.99 41.16 -11.15
C CYS A 175 -17.18 40.29 -12.11
N ILE A 176 -17.70 39.10 -12.44
CA ILE A 176 -17.08 38.22 -13.45
C ILE A 176 -17.05 38.89 -14.82
N ASP A 177 -18.11 39.60 -15.22
CA ASP A 177 -18.13 40.32 -16.50
C ASP A 177 -17.14 41.49 -16.54
N PHE A 178 -16.86 42.14 -15.40
CA PHE A 178 -15.76 43.10 -15.29
C PHE A 178 -14.41 42.40 -15.42
N LEU A 179 -14.19 41.27 -14.74
CA LEU A 179 -12.96 40.48 -14.85
C LEU A 179 -12.68 40.00 -16.28
N LYS A 180 -13.73 39.61 -17.03
CA LYS A 180 -13.59 39.24 -18.45
C LYS A 180 -13.07 40.39 -19.32
N LYS A 181 -13.41 41.65 -19.00
CA LYS A 181 -12.94 42.82 -19.75
C LYS A 181 -11.48 43.15 -19.44
N ASP A 182 -11.07 42.97 -18.19
CA ASP A 182 -9.69 43.19 -17.75
C ASP A 182 -8.73 42.11 -18.23
N GLN A 183 -9.21 40.87 -18.33
CA GLN A 183 -8.42 39.76 -18.86
C GLN A 183 -8.18 39.93 -20.36
N LYS A 184 -7.01 40.47 -20.72
CA LYS A 184 -6.47 40.49 -22.10
C LYS A 184 -6.09 39.09 -22.63
N ILE A 185 -6.64 38.01 -22.07
CA ILE A 185 -6.36 36.63 -22.50
C ILE A 185 -7.21 36.33 -23.74
N ASN A 186 -6.81 36.97 -24.85
CA ASN A 186 -7.51 36.92 -26.12
C ASN A 186 -6.77 36.10 -27.17
N GLN A 187 -6.09 35.04 -26.75
CA GLN A 187 -5.61 34.02 -27.68
C GLN A 187 -5.90 32.65 -27.06
N ARG A 188 -7.02 32.04 -27.48
CA ARG A 188 -7.24 30.60 -27.30
C ARG A 188 -6.14 29.88 -28.09
N PHE A 189 -5.04 29.59 -27.43
CA PHE A 189 -3.98 28.76 -27.97
C PHE A 189 -4.40 27.30 -27.80
N TYR A 190 -4.90 26.70 -28.88
CA TYR A 190 -4.98 25.24 -28.96
C TYR A 190 -3.56 24.69 -28.86
N GLN A 191 -3.20 24.17 -27.69
CA GLN A 191 -1.95 23.45 -27.51
C GLN A 191 -2.17 21.97 -27.85
N LYS A 192 -1.18 21.37 -28.51
CA LYS A 192 -1.19 19.94 -28.86
C LYS A 192 -1.17 19.13 -27.56
N LEU A 193 -2.05 18.13 -27.48
CA LEU A 193 -2.12 17.16 -26.37
C LEU A 193 -0.75 16.52 -26.10
#